data_AF-A0A6I2KYK7-F1
#
_entry.id   AF-A0A6I2KYK7-F1
#
_cell.length_a   1.000
_cell.length_b   1.000
_cell.length_c   1.000
_cell.angle_alpha   90.00
_cell.angle_beta   90.00
_cell.angle_gamma   90.00
#
_symmetry.space_group_name_H-M   'P 1'
#
loop_
_entity.id
_entity.type
_entity.pdbx_description
1 polymer ?
#
loop_
_entity_poly.entity_id
_entity_poly.type
_entity_poly.pdbx_seq_one_letter_code
_entity_poly.pdbx_strand_id
1 'polypeptide(L)'
;MNKYSQKKMCTEENDRRVAQLDPIEGLVLDWLPGESLYSLIARNHFLRGMAAPEAVISDFFGTASGTSLHDDLREIDVFARRTEEALGTAEYVLNYHTHYRFYKIFLSGSDKRLIEARRKPAANMLNFPLGLSVGRFRAYHPLKGCPDCVREDQKNIGMSYWRLAHQYPGAWICLEHARPLLVAAPPLAQRQGFHWLTPGMQDFCPLPIHLQTQQDVDNFKWLTEFINALTLNNEDGTIQVAEARGKFQHEARAAGVLTPHAKLRSIHISNALDLSKSFHEFLTRFRRCVDFAWLPSTLDESHSLLSRYASPLRKIQPVEQLLLAAWCSTRFN
;
A
#
# COMPACT_ATOMS: atom_id res chain seq x y z
N MET A 1 -12.00 -11.29 44.14
CA MET A 1 -10.63 -10.83 43.82
C MET A 1 -10.20 -9.82 44.88
N ASN A 2 -9.03 -10.01 45.50
CA ASN A 2 -8.54 -9.19 46.61
C ASN A 2 -8.03 -7.81 46.12
N LYS A 3 -8.35 -6.72 46.83
CA LYS A 3 -7.93 -5.32 46.52
C LYS A 3 -6.41 -5.18 46.33
N TYR A 4 -5.63 -6.00 47.03
CA TYR A 4 -4.17 -6.02 46.92
C TYR A 4 -3.68 -6.54 45.55
N SER A 5 -4.38 -7.53 44.99
CA SER A 5 -4.11 -8.10 43.66
C SER A 5 -4.44 -7.09 42.55
N GLN A 6 -5.54 -6.34 42.71
CA GLN A 6 -5.94 -5.29 41.76
C GLN A 6 -4.98 -4.10 41.76
N LYS A 7 -4.49 -3.68 42.93
CA LYS A 7 -3.53 -2.57 43.04
C LYS A 7 -2.18 -2.92 42.40
N LYS A 8 -1.69 -4.14 42.63
CA LYS A 8 -0.43 -4.64 42.04
C LYS A 8 -0.50 -4.73 40.51
N MET A 9 -1.59 -5.26 39.97
CA MET A 9 -1.83 -5.32 38.52
C MET A 9 -1.85 -3.93 37.86
N CYS A 10 -2.50 -2.96 38.50
CA CYS A 10 -2.59 -1.58 37.99
C CYS A 10 -1.20 -0.90 37.95
N THR A 11 -0.36 -1.12 38.97
CA THR A 11 1.02 -0.60 38.99
C THR A 11 1.89 -1.25 37.91
N GLU A 12 1.86 -2.58 37.79
CA GLU A 12 2.61 -3.30 36.73
C GLU A 12 2.19 -2.89 35.32
N GLU A 13 0.90 -2.61 35.10
CA GLU A 13 0.39 -2.12 33.81
C GLU A 13 0.86 -0.69 33.51
N ASN A 14 0.88 0.19 34.51
CA ASN A 14 1.37 1.55 34.36
C ASN A 14 2.89 1.59 34.09
N ASP A 15 3.66 0.76 34.78
CA ASP A 15 5.12 0.67 34.58
C ASP A 15 5.45 0.19 33.16
N ARG A 16 4.69 -0.79 32.64
CA ARG A 16 4.82 -1.24 31.24
C ARG A 16 4.47 -0.16 30.22
N ARG A 17 3.46 0.67 30.49
CA ARG A 17 3.11 1.82 29.62
C ARG A 17 4.27 2.81 29.56
N VAL A 18 4.86 3.15 30.70
CA VAL A 18 6.01 4.07 30.74
C VAL A 18 7.19 3.48 29.97
N ALA A 19 7.56 2.23 30.25
CA ALA A 19 8.69 1.56 29.61
C ALA A 19 8.53 1.37 28.09
N GLN A 20 7.29 1.33 27.57
CA GLN A 20 7.06 1.25 26.13
C GLN A 20 7.70 2.41 25.36
N LEU A 21 7.88 3.56 25.99
CA LEU A 21 8.39 4.77 25.34
C LEU A 21 9.90 4.97 25.51
N ASP A 22 10.58 4.07 26.23
CA ASP A 22 12.03 4.18 26.44
C ASP A 22 12.79 4.14 25.09
N PRO A 23 13.82 4.97 24.90
CA PRO A 23 14.61 4.98 23.66
C PRO A 23 15.19 3.60 23.31
N ILE A 24 15.40 3.36 22.01
CA ILE A 24 16.03 2.11 21.56
C ILE A 24 17.49 2.10 21.99
N GLU A 25 17.91 1.07 22.72
CA GLU A 25 19.32 0.87 23.03
C GLU A 25 20.12 0.39 21.81
N GLY A 26 21.34 0.91 21.66
CA GLY A 26 22.31 0.50 20.63
C GLY A 26 22.09 1.11 19.25
N LEU A 27 22.73 0.52 18.24
CA LEU A 27 22.75 1.05 16.87
C LEU A 27 21.39 0.87 16.18
N VAL A 28 20.82 1.97 15.68
CA VAL A 28 19.66 1.98 14.79
C VAL A 28 20.12 2.40 13.40
N LEU A 29 19.81 1.59 12.39
CA LEU A 29 20.11 1.96 11.00
C LEU A 29 19.23 3.12 10.54
N ASP A 30 19.80 4.00 9.72
CA ASP A 30 19.06 5.08 9.04
C ASP A 30 18.38 4.59 7.75
N TRP A 31 17.48 5.41 7.23
CA TRP A 31 16.74 5.20 5.99
C TRP A 31 17.65 5.11 4.76
N LEU A 32 17.35 4.16 3.90
CA LEU A 32 17.85 4.15 2.52
C LEU A 32 16.89 4.86 1.55
N PRO A 33 17.37 5.29 0.36
CA PRO A 33 16.53 5.99 -0.62
C PRO A 33 15.28 5.20 -1.01
N GLY A 34 14.11 5.79 -0.78
CA GLY A 34 12.82 5.17 -1.11
C GLY A 34 12.50 3.91 -0.31
N GLU A 35 13.15 3.70 0.84
CA GLU A 35 12.97 2.54 1.68
C GLU A 35 11.58 2.49 2.37
N SER A 36 10.99 1.30 2.48
CA SER A 36 9.77 1.10 3.28
C SER A 36 10.08 0.85 4.77
N LEU A 37 9.16 1.20 5.67
CA LEU A 37 9.26 0.91 7.10
C LEU A 37 9.51 -0.58 7.37
N TYR A 38 8.82 -1.47 6.64
CA TYR A 38 9.07 -2.91 6.72
C TYR A 38 10.55 -3.26 6.47
N SER A 39 11.14 -2.66 5.43
CA SER A 39 12.54 -2.88 5.06
C SER A 39 13.52 -2.41 6.14
N LEU A 40 13.28 -1.23 6.71
CA LEU A 40 14.10 -0.69 7.78
C LEU A 40 14.12 -1.64 8.99
N ILE A 41 12.94 -2.11 9.42
CA ILE A 41 12.82 -3.06 10.52
C ILE A 41 13.52 -4.38 10.16
N ALA A 42 13.39 -4.85 8.91
CA ALA A 42 14.08 -6.05 8.44
C ALA A 42 15.60 -5.95 8.40
N ARG A 43 16.15 -4.80 7.98
CA ARG A 43 17.60 -4.56 8.05
C ARG A 43 18.10 -4.53 9.48
N ASN A 44 17.39 -3.86 10.39
CA ASN A 44 17.76 -3.82 11.80
C ASN A 44 17.67 -5.21 12.44
N HIS A 45 16.63 -5.99 12.13
CA HIS A 45 16.51 -7.38 12.58
C HIS A 45 17.70 -8.23 12.13
N PHE A 46 18.05 -8.14 10.85
CA PHE A 46 19.17 -8.85 10.26
C PHE A 46 20.52 -8.43 10.90
N LEU A 47 20.78 -7.12 10.98
CA LEU A 47 22.02 -6.58 11.53
C LEU A 47 22.22 -6.94 13.01
N ARG A 48 21.13 -6.88 13.80
CA ARG A 48 21.17 -7.21 15.24
C ARG A 48 21.22 -8.72 15.51
N GLY A 49 21.15 -9.56 14.48
CA GLY A 49 21.26 -11.02 14.62
C GLY A 49 20.15 -11.63 15.49
N MET A 50 18.97 -11.01 15.51
CA MET A 50 17.88 -11.44 16.38
C MET A 50 17.25 -12.75 15.87
N ALA A 51 17.08 -13.70 16.78
CA ALA A 51 16.45 -14.99 16.45
C ALA A 51 14.91 -14.88 16.35
N ALA A 52 14.30 -14.04 17.17
CA ALA A 52 12.85 -13.88 17.27
C ALA A 52 12.39 -12.58 16.59
N PRO A 53 11.49 -12.63 15.60
CA PRO A 53 10.92 -11.44 14.97
C PRO A 53 10.23 -10.49 15.94
N GLU A 54 9.68 -11.01 17.05
CA GLU A 54 9.03 -10.23 18.10
C GLU A 54 10.02 -9.34 18.86
N ALA A 55 11.31 -9.72 18.91
CA ALA A 55 12.34 -8.94 19.61
C ALA A 55 12.56 -7.59 18.93
N VAL A 56 12.74 -7.56 17.61
CA VAL A 56 12.91 -6.30 16.88
C VAL A 56 11.62 -5.46 16.89
N ILE A 57 10.44 -6.10 16.93
CA ILE A 57 9.18 -5.37 17.10
C ILE A 57 9.15 -4.70 18.46
N SER A 58 9.55 -5.41 19.52
CA SER A 58 9.64 -4.85 20.85
C SER A 58 10.66 -3.71 20.91
N ASP A 59 11.79 -3.81 20.22
CA ASP A 59 12.77 -2.73 20.15
C ASP A 59 12.17 -1.45 19.55
N PHE A 60 11.44 -1.55 18.44
CA PHE A 60 10.93 -0.37 17.73
C PHE A 60 9.56 0.13 18.20
N PHE A 61 8.77 -0.72 18.86
CA PHE A 61 7.38 -0.41 19.25
C PHE A 61 7.10 -0.65 20.74
N GLY A 62 8.10 -1.08 21.51
CA GLY A 62 8.03 -1.29 22.96
C GLY A 62 7.15 -2.46 23.43
N THR A 63 6.51 -3.20 22.50
CA THR A 63 5.84 -4.47 22.81
C THR A 63 6.10 -5.49 21.72
N ALA A 64 6.14 -6.78 22.06
CA ALA A 64 6.28 -7.87 21.10
C ALA A 64 5.18 -7.91 20.02
N SER A 65 3.98 -7.38 20.33
CA SER A 65 2.88 -7.27 19.37
C SER A 65 2.93 -5.98 18.52
N GLY A 66 3.81 -5.06 18.90
CA GLY A 66 3.89 -3.68 18.43
C GLY A 66 2.71 -2.78 18.86
N THR A 67 1.67 -3.30 19.50
CA THR A 67 0.49 -2.53 19.90
C THR A 67 0.84 -1.42 20.89
N SER A 68 0.28 -0.22 20.68
CA SER A 68 0.39 0.88 21.65
C SER A 68 -0.42 0.56 22.91
N LEU A 69 0.20 0.73 24.08
CA LEU A 69 -0.44 0.65 25.39
C LEU A 69 -1.04 1.99 25.82
N HIS A 70 -0.91 3.03 25.00
CA HIS A 70 -1.40 4.38 25.26
C HIS A 70 -2.69 4.66 24.50
N ASP A 71 -3.61 5.41 25.12
CA ASP A 71 -4.89 5.77 24.53
C ASP A 71 -4.74 6.89 23.49
N ASP A 72 -3.74 7.75 23.69
CA ASP A 72 -3.43 8.95 22.93
C ASP A 72 -2.32 8.73 21.88
N LEU A 73 -1.45 7.74 22.07
CA LEU A 73 -0.36 7.44 21.13
C LEU A 73 -0.69 6.26 20.23
N ARG A 74 -0.33 6.40 18.96
CA ARG A 74 -0.32 5.34 17.97
C ARG A 74 1.04 4.70 17.90
N GLU A 75 1.12 3.60 17.18
CA GLU A 75 2.31 2.79 17.12
C GLU A 75 3.41 3.44 16.29
N ILE A 76 3.02 4.25 15.30
CA ILE A 76 3.96 5.10 14.59
C ILE A 76 4.45 6.26 15.47
N ASP A 77 3.65 6.72 16.44
CA ASP A 77 4.09 7.70 17.44
C ASP A 77 5.04 7.06 18.45
N VAL A 78 4.79 5.81 18.85
CA VAL A 78 5.71 5.02 19.68
C VAL A 78 7.02 4.80 18.93
N PHE A 79 6.98 4.42 17.65
CA PHE A 79 8.17 4.31 16.81
C PHE A 79 8.97 5.64 16.78
N ALA A 80 8.30 6.76 16.49
CA ALA A 80 8.93 8.06 16.44
C ALA A 80 9.57 8.42 17.80
N ARG A 81 8.85 8.20 18.91
CA ARG A 81 9.38 8.46 20.27
C ARG A 81 10.57 7.59 20.63
N ARG A 82 10.49 6.28 20.39
CA ARG A 82 11.56 5.34 20.72
C ARG A 82 12.82 5.58 19.89
N THR A 83 12.66 6.04 18.65
CA THR A 83 13.76 6.47 17.79
C THR A 83 14.19 7.91 18.04
N GLU A 84 13.64 8.56 19.07
CA GLU A 84 13.89 9.97 19.42
C GLU A 84 13.73 10.93 18.23
N GLU A 85 12.80 10.59 17.33
CA GLU A 85 12.53 11.24 16.05
C GLU A 85 13.75 11.33 15.10
N ALA A 86 14.83 10.59 15.37
CA ALA A 86 16.00 10.53 14.49
C ALA A 86 15.65 9.95 13.11
N LEU A 87 14.64 9.08 13.04
CA LEU A 87 14.08 8.52 11.81
C LEU A 87 12.87 9.32 11.29
N GLY A 88 12.65 10.52 11.83
CA GLY A 88 11.57 11.42 11.49
C GLY A 88 10.34 11.28 12.38
N THR A 89 9.44 12.26 12.25
CA THR A 89 8.17 12.29 12.97
C THR A 89 7.24 11.17 12.50
N ALA A 90 6.22 10.85 13.31
CA ALA A 90 5.17 9.91 12.93
C ALA A 90 4.53 10.25 11.57
N GLU A 91 4.27 11.55 11.32
CA GLU A 91 3.72 12.03 10.06
C GLU A 91 4.68 11.78 8.90
N TYR A 92 5.97 12.06 9.09
CA TYR A 92 6.99 11.81 8.07
C TYR A 92 7.05 10.32 7.70
N VAL A 93 7.19 9.44 8.69
CA VAL A 93 7.28 7.99 8.44
C VAL A 93 6.02 7.49 7.75
N LEU A 94 4.84 7.91 8.20
CA LEU A 94 3.57 7.55 7.59
C LEU A 94 3.51 7.96 6.11
N ASN A 95 3.87 9.20 5.78
CA ASN A 95 3.76 9.73 4.42
C ASN A 95 4.87 9.26 3.47
N TYR A 96 6.06 8.90 3.95
CA TYR A 96 7.21 8.62 3.09
C TYR A 96 7.71 7.19 3.13
N HIS A 97 7.42 6.44 4.19
CA HIS A 97 7.93 5.10 4.41
C HIS A 97 6.83 4.03 4.53
N THR A 98 5.56 4.40 4.34
CA THR A 98 4.44 3.44 4.32
C THR A 98 3.58 3.53 3.06
N HIS A 99 2.71 2.54 2.90
CA HIS A 99 1.72 2.51 1.83
C HIS A 99 0.69 3.64 1.92
N TYR A 100 0.67 4.40 3.03
CA TYR A 100 -0.26 5.51 3.18
C TYR A 100 -0.03 6.53 2.08
N ARG A 101 1.22 6.75 1.66
CA ARG A 101 1.55 7.58 0.48
C ARG A 101 0.72 7.23 -0.74
N PHE A 102 0.62 5.94 -1.06
CA PHE A 102 -0.19 5.48 -2.19
C PHE A 102 -1.69 5.65 -1.93
N TYR A 103 -2.18 5.22 -0.77
CA TYR A 103 -3.63 5.24 -0.54
C TYR A 103 -4.18 6.66 -0.33
N LYS A 104 -3.40 7.57 0.23
CA LYS A 104 -3.80 8.94 0.59
C LYS A 104 -4.44 9.68 -0.58
N ILE A 105 -3.96 9.48 -1.81
CA ILE A 105 -4.51 10.17 -3.00
C ILE A 105 -5.95 9.78 -3.33
N PHE A 106 -6.42 8.61 -2.88
CA PHE A 106 -7.77 8.09 -3.15
C PHE A 106 -8.76 8.28 -2.00
N LEU A 107 -8.30 8.82 -0.87
CA LEU A 107 -9.08 8.93 0.35
C LEU A 107 -9.82 10.25 0.44
N SER A 108 -11.03 10.19 1.02
CA SER A 108 -11.79 11.39 1.38
C SER A 108 -11.07 12.18 2.49
N GLY A 109 -11.34 13.48 2.61
CA GLY A 109 -10.76 14.28 3.71
C GLY A 109 -11.14 13.75 5.10
N SER A 110 -12.33 13.17 5.24
CA SER A 110 -12.71 12.46 6.48
C SER A 110 -11.90 11.18 6.69
N ASP A 111 -11.65 10.37 5.66
CA ASP A 111 -10.84 9.16 5.79
C ASP A 111 -9.36 9.48 6.06
N LYS A 112 -8.80 10.54 5.45
CA LYS A 112 -7.44 11.05 5.74
C LYS A 112 -7.30 11.42 7.20
N ARG A 113 -8.16 12.34 7.69
CA ARG A 113 -8.21 12.72 9.11
C ARG A 113 -8.42 11.52 10.01
N LEU A 114 -9.23 10.57 9.58
CA LEU A 114 -9.50 9.38 10.35
C LEU A 114 -8.26 8.49 10.48
N ILE A 115 -7.47 8.33 9.42
CA ILE A 115 -6.24 7.53 9.47
C ILE A 115 -5.17 8.26 10.26
N GLU A 116 -5.04 9.57 10.04
CA GLU A 116 -4.15 10.46 10.77
C GLU A 116 -4.54 10.55 12.27
N ALA A 117 -5.82 10.35 12.61
CA ALA A 117 -6.34 10.42 13.99
C ALA A 117 -6.72 9.06 14.64
N ARG A 118 -6.63 7.91 13.95
CA ARG A 118 -7.04 6.59 14.49
C ARG A 118 -5.86 5.83 15.08
N ARG A 119 -6.04 4.95 16.09
CA ARG A 119 -7.19 4.09 16.46
C ARG A 119 -6.95 2.57 16.22
N LYS A 120 -5.82 2.07 15.68
CA LYS A 120 -5.58 0.62 15.39
C LYS A 120 -4.14 0.10 15.67
N PRO A 121 -3.95 -1.12 16.23
CA PRO A 121 -2.65 -1.76 16.56
C PRO A 121 -1.55 -1.75 15.48
N ALA A 122 -0.25 -1.65 15.84
CA ALA A 122 0.92 -1.71 14.94
C ALA A 122 0.96 -3.00 14.14
N ALA A 123 0.57 -4.11 14.77
CA ALA A 123 0.47 -5.39 14.09
C ALA A 123 -0.32 -5.24 12.79
N ASN A 124 -1.32 -4.35 12.71
CA ASN A 124 -2.08 -4.10 11.49
C ASN A 124 -1.43 -3.07 10.54
N MET A 125 -0.45 -2.29 10.99
CA MET A 125 0.33 -1.36 10.15
C MET A 125 1.58 -2.05 9.56
N LEU A 126 2.13 -3.02 10.28
CA LEU A 126 3.25 -3.87 9.88
C LEU A 126 2.79 -5.11 9.08
N ASN A 127 1.57 -5.59 9.32
CA ASN A 127 0.89 -6.53 8.43
C ASN A 127 0.43 -5.77 7.19
N PHE A 128 1.28 -5.80 6.17
CA PHE A 128 1.00 -5.34 4.83
C PHE A 128 -0.34 -5.85 4.25
N PRO A 129 -1.05 -5.06 3.43
CA PRO A 129 -1.07 -3.60 3.46
C PRO A 129 -1.90 -3.16 4.67
N LEU A 130 -1.49 -2.04 5.29
CA LEU A 130 -2.37 -1.11 5.99
C LEU A 130 -3.73 -1.72 6.34
N GLY A 131 -3.92 -2.15 7.58
CA GLY A 131 -5.21 -2.58 8.14
C GLY A 131 -6.31 -1.50 8.09
N LEU A 132 -6.25 -0.57 7.15
CA LEU A 132 -7.37 0.00 6.45
C LEU A 132 -8.25 -1.12 5.91
N SER A 133 -9.16 -1.60 6.77
CA SER A 133 -10.46 -2.09 6.31
C SER A 133 -11.19 -0.95 5.61
N VAL A 134 -10.74 -0.54 4.42
CA VAL A 134 -11.56 0.22 3.49
C VAL A 134 -12.53 -0.80 2.88
N GLY A 135 -13.54 -1.22 3.66
CA GLY A 135 -14.49 -2.25 3.24
C GLY A 135 -13.93 -3.69 3.32
N ARG A 136 -14.30 -4.52 2.34
CA ARG A 136 -13.99 -5.98 2.26
C ARG A 136 -12.63 -6.29 1.63
N PHE A 137 -11.77 -5.31 1.43
CA PHE A 137 -10.51 -5.51 0.71
C PHE A 137 -9.47 -6.18 1.63
N ARG A 138 -9.20 -7.46 1.37
CA ARG A 138 -8.03 -8.19 1.88
C ARG A 138 -7.17 -8.53 0.66
N ALA A 139 -6.33 -7.60 0.22
CA ALA A 139 -5.33 -7.94 -0.77
C ALA A 139 -4.06 -8.40 -0.05
N TYR A 140 -3.64 -9.62 -0.36
CA TYR A 140 -2.30 -10.07 -0.06
C TYR A 140 -1.38 -9.42 -1.10
N HIS A 141 -0.68 -8.34 -0.72
CA HIS A 141 0.37 -7.78 -1.58
C HIS A 141 1.67 -8.49 -1.25
N PRO A 142 2.17 -9.37 -2.13
CA PRO A 142 3.47 -9.98 -1.93
C PRO A 142 4.56 -8.91 -1.92
N LEU A 143 5.65 -9.15 -1.18
CA LEU A 143 6.85 -8.33 -1.31
C LEU A 143 7.43 -8.48 -2.71
N LYS A 144 7.64 -7.35 -3.38
CA LYS A 144 8.13 -7.27 -4.76
C LYS A 144 9.52 -6.65 -4.81
N GLY A 145 10.43 -7.23 -5.57
CA GLY A 145 11.82 -6.75 -5.68
C GLY A 145 12.36 -6.84 -7.11
N CYS A 146 13.32 -5.98 -7.42
CA CYS A 146 14.05 -6.01 -8.67
C CYS A 146 15.40 -6.71 -8.45
N PRO A 147 15.73 -7.77 -9.21
CA PRO A 147 17.02 -8.46 -9.10
C PRO A 147 18.24 -7.56 -9.35
N ASP A 148 18.11 -6.55 -10.23
CA ASP A 148 19.18 -5.60 -10.49
C ASP A 148 19.42 -4.67 -9.30
N CYS A 149 18.35 -4.07 -8.75
CA CYS A 149 18.42 -3.31 -7.49
C CYS A 149 19.10 -4.12 -6.38
N VAL A 150 18.71 -5.39 -6.19
CA VAL A 150 19.32 -6.23 -5.15
C VAL A 150 20.81 -6.42 -5.37
N ARG A 151 21.27 -6.65 -6.61
CA ARG A 151 22.70 -6.77 -6.92
C ARG A 151 23.45 -5.46 -6.67
N GLU A 152 22.87 -4.33 -7.07
CA GLU A 152 23.46 -3.00 -6.87
C GLU A 152 23.55 -2.63 -5.39
N ASP A 153 22.49 -2.87 -4.63
CA ASP A 153 22.45 -2.61 -3.19
C ASP A 153 23.50 -3.47 -2.46
N GLN A 154 23.59 -4.76 -2.80
CA GLN A 154 24.60 -5.66 -2.22
C GLN A 154 26.03 -5.21 -2.55
N LYS A 155 26.27 -4.73 -3.79
CA LYS A 155 27.58 -4.24 -4.21
C LYS A 155 27.97 -2.91 -3.54
N ASN A 156 27.03 -1.99 -3.42
CA ASN A 156 27.32 -0.60 -3.05
C ASN A 156 27.10 -0.31 -1.57
N ILE A 157 26.14 -0.98 -0.93
CA ILE A 157 25.71 -0.76 0.45
C ILE A 157 26.10 -1.96 1.34
N GLY A 158 26.28 -3.15 0.73
CA GLY A 158 26.53 -4.40 1.45
C GLY A 158 25.24 -5.06 1.98
N MET A 159 24.08 -4.48 1.68
CA MET A 159 22.78 -5.03 2.08
C MET A 159 21.68 -4.49 1.15
N SER A 160 20.86 -5.40 0.65
CA SER A 160 19.67 -5.09 -0.14
C SER A 160 18.46 -4.73 0.71
N TYR A 161 17.51 -3.99 0.14
CA TYR A 161 16.38 -3.42 0.87
C TYR A 161 15.11 -3.30 0.03
N TRP A 162 13.94 -3.30 0.66
CA TRP A 162 12.66 -3.17 -0.03
C TRP A 162 12.32 -1.70 -0.28
N ARG A 163 12.41 -1.30 -1.55
CA ARG A 163 11.91 -0.01 -2.06
C ARG A 163 10.39 0.05 -1.93
N LEU A 164 9.87 1.14 -1.39
CA LEU A 164 8.44 1.39 -1.19
C LEU A 164 7.67 1.44 -2.52
N ALA A 165 8.23 2.08 -3.55
CA ALA A 165 7.57 2.22 -4.84
C ALA A 165 7.28 0.87 -5.53
N HIS A 166 8.16 -0.13 -5.32
CA HIS A 166 7.93 -1.50 -5.81
C HIS A 166 6.72 -2.16 -5.16
N GLN A 167 6.32 -1.72 -3.97
CA GLN A 167 5.25 -2.33 -3.19
C GLN A 167 3.87 -1.76 -3.51
N TYR A 168 3.79 -0.65 -4.27
CA TYR A 168 2.51 -0.06 -4.62
C TYR A 168 1.62 -1.05 -5.42
N PRO A 169 0.30 -1.09 -5.14
CA PRO A 169 -0.64 -1.90 -5.92
C PRO A 169 -0.56 -1.54 -7.41
N GLY A 170 -0.36 -2.53 -8.27
CA GLY A 170 -0.23 -2.32 -9.72
C GLY A 170 1.17 -1.95 -10.21
N ALA A 171 2.12 -1.62 -9.31
CA ALA A 171 3.52 -1.43 -9.68
C ALA A 171 4.21 -2.79 -9.87
N TRP A 172 4.48 -3.18 -11.12
CA TRP A 172 5.07 -4.47 -11.46
C TRP A 172 6.34 -4.36 -12.29
N ILE A 173 6.78 -3.13 -12.60
CA ILE A 173 8.02 -2.84 -13.30
C ILE A 173 8.90 -1.97 -12.38
N CYS A 174 10.17 -2.33 -12.24
CA CYS A 174 11.17 -1.42 -11.69
C CYS A 174 11.38 -0.27 -12.66
N LEU A 175 11.10 0.97 -12.27
CA LEU A 175 11.31 2.13 -13.14
C LEU A 175 12.80 2.49 -13.28
N GLU A 176 13.64 2.12 -12.32
CA GLU A 176 15.10 2.34 -12.39
C GLU A 176 15.75 1.45 -13.47
N HIS A 177 15.34 0.19 -13.57
CA HIS A 177 15.94 -0.80 -14.48
C HIS A 177 15.05 -1.17 -15.68
N ALA A 178 13.83 -0.66 -15.74
CA ALA A 178 12.80 -1.01 -16.72
C ALA A 178 12.58 -2.55 -16.83
N ARG A 179 12.63 -3.26 -15.71
CA ARG A 179 12.48 -4.72 -15.65
C ARG A 179 11.31 -5.17 -14.77
N PRO A 180 10.68 -6.32 -15.07
CA PRO A 180 9.68 -6.91 -14.19
C PRO A 180 10.16 -7.10 -12.75
N LEU A 181 9.31 -6.73 -11.81
CA LEU A 181 9.48 -7.05 -10.40
C LEU A 181 9.15 -8.53 -10.15
N LEU A 182 9.97 -9.17 -9.33
CA LEU A 182 9.75 -10.54 -8.88
C LEU A 182 9.12 -10.54 -7.48
N VAL A 183 8.28 -11.52 -7.22
CA VAL A 183 7.69 -11.74 -5.91
C VAL A 183 8.67 -12.54 -5.07
N ALA A 184 8.95 -12.11 -3.84
CA ALA A 184 9.61 -13.00 -2.88
C ALA A 184 8.63 -14.07 -2.41
N ALA A 185 9.03 -15.34 -2.55
CA ALA A 185 8.33 -16.44 -1.93
C ALA A 185 8.44 -16.30 -0.41
N PRO A 186 7.36 -16.49 0.36
CA PRO A 186 7.56 -16.89 1.75
C PRO A 186 8.32 -18.24 1.73
N PRO A 187 9.40 -18.41 2.50
CA PRO A 187 10.14 -19.67 2.53
C PRO A 187 9.22 -20.87 2.78
N LEU A 188 9.42 -21.97 2.06
CA LEU A 188 8.55 -23.17 2.07
C LEU A 188 8.29 -23.77 3.47
N ALA A 189 9.14 -23.48 4.46
CA ALA A 189 9.01 -23.93 5.84
C ALA A 189 8.11 -23.05 6.74
N GLN A 190 7.65 -21.87 6.29
CA GLN A 190 7.17 -20.80 7.16
C GLN A 190 5.74 -20.35 6.84
N ARG A 191 4.78 -21.26 7.06
CA ARG A 191 3.34 -20.93 7.02
C ARG A 191 2.82 -20.26 8.30
N GLN A 192 3.67 -19.99 9.29
CA GLN A 192 3.29 -19.36 10.56
C GLN A 192 4.38 -18.39 11.03
N GLY A 193 4.17 -17.09 10.85
CA GLY A 193 5.02 -16.03 11.41
C GLY A 193 5.69 -15.13 10.36
N PHE A 194 5.74 -13.82 10.66
CA PHE A 194 6.51 -12.85 9.89
C PHE A 194 7.99 -13.04 10.23
N HIS A 195 8.82 -13.39 9.25
CA HIS A 195 10.26 -13.18 9.39
C HIS A 195 10.57 -11.84 8.74
N TRP A 196 11.25 -10.96 9.46
CA TRP A 196 11.71 -9.69 8.93
C TRP A 196 12.88 -9.97 7.98
N LEU A 197 12.58 -10.04 6.68
CA LEU A 197 13.52 -10.47 5.66
C LEU A 197 13.92 -9.29 4.78
N THR A 198 15.22 -9.19 4.50
CA THR A 198 15.75 -8.36 3.41
C THR A 198 15.64 -9.14 2.09
N PRO A 199 15.55 -8.46 0.93
CA PRO A 199 15.39 -9.14 -0.35
C PRO A 199 16.66 -9.90 -0.77
N GLY A 200 16.63 -11.22 -0.76
CA GLY A 200 17.69 -12.07 -1.31
C GLY A 200 17.38 -12.56 -2.74
N MET A 201 18.42 -12.73 -3.55
CA MET A 201 18.27 -13.25 -4.93
C MET A 201 17.63 -14.64 -4.96
N GLN A 202 17.90 -15.48 -3.95
CA GLN A 202 17.36 -16.83 -3.82
C GLN A 202 15.88 -16.86 -3.38
N ASP A 203 15.34 -15.74 -2.88
CA ASP A 203 13.99 -15.69 -2.34
C ASP A 203 12.94 -15.39 -3.42
N PHE A 204 13.39 -14.93 -4.60
CA PHE A 204 12.49 -14.55 -5.68
C PHE A 204 11.90 -15.75 -6.42
N CYS A 205 10.58 -15.76 -6.52
CA CYS A 205 9.84 -16.61 -7.43
C CYS A 205 10.19 -16.30 -8.89
N PRO A 206 9.94 -17.25 -9.81
CA PRO A 206 9.96 -16.99 -11.25
C PRO A 206 9.06 -15.83 -11.66
N LEU A 207 9.32 -15.31 -12.87
CA LEU A 207 8.58 -14.21 -13.47
C LEU A 207 7.05 -14.43 -13.38
N PRO A 208 6.28 -13.44 -12.87
CA PRO A 208 4.83 -13.56 -12.77
C PRO A 208 4.16 -13.81 -14.13
N ILE A 209 3.11 -14.61 -14.13
CA ILE A 209 2.38 -15.01 -15.35
C ILE A 209 1.83 -13.83 -16.16
N HIS A 210 1.57 -12.70 -15.51
CA HIS A 210 1.01 -11.50 -16.12
C HIS A 210 2.08 -10.57 -16.73
N LEU A 211 3.34 -11.01 -16.79
CA LEU A 211 4.48 -10.27 -17.36
C LEU A 211 5.24 -11.13 -18.38
N GLN A 212 4.56 -12.06 -19.06
CA GLN A 212 5.20 -13.03 -19.96
C GLN A 212 5.47 -12.51 -21.37
N THR A 213 4.74 -11.48 -21.81
CA THR A 213 4.89 -10.90 -23.16
C THR A 213 5.45 -9.49 -23.08
N GLN A 214 6.06 -9.00 -24.17
CA GLN A 214 6.54 -7.61 -24.23
C GLN A 214 5.39 -6.61 -24.05
N GLN A 215 4.21 -6.91 -24.62
CA GLN A 215 3.01 -6.07 -24.45
C GLN A 215 2.56 -6.00 -22.98
N ASP A 216 2.65 -7.10 -22.23
CA ASP A 216 2.37 -7.10 -20.80
C ASP A 216 3.34 -6.17 -20.06
N VAL A 217 4.64 -6.30 -20.34
CA VAL A 217 5.69 -5.47 -19.75
C VAL A 217 5.44 -3.98 -20.05
N ASP A 218 5.11 -3.64 -21.28
CA ASP A 218 4.84 -2.25 -21.68
C ASP A 218 3.59 -1.69 -20.98
N ASN A 219 2.52 -2.49 -20.87
CA ASN A 219 1.30 -2.11 -20.16
C ASN A 219 1.56 -1.84 -18.67
N PHE A 220 2.32 -2.70 -18.00
CA PHE A 220 2.65 -2.53 -16.59
C PHE A 220 3.71 -1.46 -16.36
N LYS A 221 4.60 -1.21 -17.31
CA LYS A 221 5.55 -0.09 -17.27
C LYS A 221 4.79 1.22 -17.27
N TRP A 222 3.90 1.40 -18.26
CA TRP A 222 3.03 2.57 -18.36
C TRP A 222 2.19 2.77 -17.08
N LEU A 223 1.58 1.70 -16.56
CA LEU A 223 0.79 1.80 -15.32
C LEU A 223 1.67 2.17 -14.13
N THR A 224 2.89 1.66 -14.04
CA THR A 224 3.83 1.98 -12.95
C THR A 224 4.29 3.44 -13.04
N GLU A 225 4.57 3.94 -14.25
CA GLU A 225 4.86 5.36 -14.48
C GLU A 225 3.69 6.26 -14.07
N PHE A 226 2.46 5.87 -14.41
CA PHE A 226 1.24 6.58 -13.99
C PHE A 226 1.08 6.58 -12.46
N ILE A 227 1.28 5.44 -11.80
CA ILE A 227 1.24 5.35 -10.33
C ILE A 227 2.32 6.25 -9.70
N ASN A 228 3.54 6.21 -10.23
CA ASN A 228 4.64 7.02 -9.72
C ASN A 228 4.32 8.51 -9.87
N ALA A 229 3.85 8.95 -11.04
CA ALA A 229 3.44 10.33 -11.27
C ALA A 229 2.35 10.81 -10.29
N LEU A 230 1.37 9.96 -9.98
CA LEU A 230 0.33 10.25 -9.00
C LEU A 230 0.84 10.31 -7.55
N THR A 231 1.92 9.62 -7.22
CA THR A 231 2.40 9.47 -5.83
C THR A 231 3.63 10.31 -5.51
N LEU A 232 4.25 10.95 -6.51
CA LEU A 232 5.34 11.92 -6.33
C LEU A 232 4.94 13.03 -5.35
N ASN A 233 3.81 13.69 -5.60
CA ASN A 233 3.18 14.65 -4.70
C ASN A 233 1.73 14.22 -4.43
N ASN A 234 1.40 13.99 -3.15
CA ASN A 234 0.07 13.53 -2.75
C ASN A 234 -1.05 14.53 -3.01
N GLU A 235 -0.77 15.83 -2.97
CA GLU A 235 -1.75 16.87 -3.26
C GLU A 235 -2.09 16.87 -4.75
N ASP A 236 -1.06 16.93 -5.60
CA ASP A 236 -1.21 16.87 -7.06
C ASP A 236 -1.88 15.56 -7.50
N GLY A 237 -1.50 14.44 -6.89
CA GLY A 237 -2.13 13.14 -7.15
C GLY A 237 -3.61 13.11 -6.77
N THR A 238 -3.98 13.71 -5.63
CA THR A 238 -5.39 13.83 -5.21
C THR A 238 -6.18 14.67 -6.22
N ILE A 239 -5.59 15.77 -6.70
CA ILE A 239 -6.19 16.64 -7.73
C ILE A 239 -6.38 15.86 -9.03
N GLN A 240 -5.33 15.20 -9.53
CA GLN A 240 -5.38 14.41 -10.77
C GLN A 240 -6.46 13.31 -10.74
N VAL A 241 -6.59 12.60 -9.62
CA VAL A 241 -7.64 11.57 -9.44
C VAL A 241 -9.04 12.20 -9.47
N ALA A 242 -9.22 13.37 -8.85
CA ALA A 242 -10.48 14.10 -8.87
C ALA A 242 -10.81 14.65 -10.27
N GLU A 243 -9.81 15.20 -10.98
CA GLU A 243 -9.93 15.69 -12.35
C GLU A 243 -10.31 14.57 -13.32
N ALA A 244 -9.69 13.39 -13.21
CA ALA A 244 -10.06 12.23 -14.02
C ALA A 244 -11.55 11.88 -13.87
N ARG A 245 -12.08 11.96 -12.65
CA ARG A 245 -13.50 11.74 -12.38
C ARG A 245 -14.38 12.84 -12.97
N GLY A 246 -13.95 14.10 -12.86
CA GLY A 246 -14.62 15.24 -13.46
C GLY A 246 -14.70 15.13 -14.98
N LYS A 247 -13.58 14.79 -15.63
CA LYS A 247 -13.50 14.50 -17.07
C LYS A 247 -14.46 13.39 -17.47
N PHE A 248 -14.43 12.25 -16.77
CA PHE A 248 -15.36 11.15 -17.02
C PHE A 248 -16.83 11.60 -16.95
N GLN A 249 -17.22 12.36 -15.91
CA GLN A 249 -18.58 12.86 -15.77
C GLN A 249 -18.97 13.84 -16.87
N HIS A 250 -18.04 14.71 -17.30
CA HIS A 250 -18.26 15.65 -18.39
C HIS A 250 -18.53 14.92 -19.71
N GLU A 251 -17.65 14.00 -20.08
CA GLU A 251 -17.75 13.20 -21.31
C GLU A 251 -18.99 12.30 -21.32
N ALA A 252 -19.31 11.67 -20.19
CA ALA A 252 -20.52 10.87 -20.04
C ALA A 252 -21.81 11.69 -20.19
N ARG A 253 -21.82 12.97 -19.77
CA ARG A 253 -22.96 13.88 -19.99
C ARG A 253 -23.04 14.32 -21.45
N ALA A 254 -21.92 14.70 -22.06
CA ALA A 254 -21.85 15.10 -23.46
C ALA A 254 -22.33 13.97 -24.40
N ALA A 255 -21.99 12.72 -24.09
CA ALA A 255 -22.46 11.55 -24.82
C ALA A 255 -23.94 11.15 -24.53
N GLY A 256 -24.63 11.86 -23.64
CA GLY A 256 -26.02 11.60 -23.25
C GLY A 256 -26.23 10.32 -22.42
N VAL A 257 -25.16 9.70 -21.95
CA VAL A 257 -25.21 8.40 -21.23
C VAL A 257 -25.39 8.55 -19.72
N LEU A 258 -25.29 9.76 -19.19
CA LEU A 258 -25.51 10.05 -17.77
C LEU A 258 -26.93 10.57 -17.52
N THR A 259 -27.56 10.10 -16.45
CA THR A 259 -28.83 10.67 -15.95
C THR A 259 -28.57 11.96 -15.14
N PRO A 260 -29.59 12.79 -14.87
CA PRO A 260 -29.46 13.97 -14.01
C PRO A 260 -28.92 13.64 -12.60
N HIS A 261 -29.15 12.43 -12.11
CA HIS A 261 -28.67 11.96 -10.80
C HIS A 261 -27.30 11.27 -10.84
N ALA A 262 -26.49 11.51 -11.89
CA ALA A 262 -25.16 10.94 -12.07
C ALA A 262 -25.12 9.41 -12.06
N LYS A 263 -26.16 8.76 -12.59
CA LYS A 263 -26.20 7.32 -12.85
C LYS A 263 -25.95 7.07 -14.33
N LEU A 264 -25.20 6.04 -14.67
CA LEU A 264 -25.06 5.64 -16.07
C LEU A 264 -26.39 5.03 -16.55
N ARG A 265 -26.84 5.39 -17.75
CA ARG A 265 -28.02 4.81 -18.37
C ARG A 265 -27.79 3.35 -18.71
N SER A 266 -28.87 2.61 -18.98
CA SER A 266 -28.83 1.19 -19.30
C SER A 266 -27.74 0.85 -20.33
N ILE A 267 -27.04 -0.27 -20.10
CA ILE A 267 -26.01 -0.79 -20.98
C ILE A 267 -26.50 -1.10 -22.40
N HIS A 268 -27.83 -1.22 -22.60
CA HIS A 268 -28.43 -1.46 -23.91
C HIS A 268 -28.50 -0.20 -24.79
N ILE A 269 -28.17 0.99 -24.27
CA ILE A 269 -28.02 2.21 -25.07
C ILE A 269 -26.64 2.20 -25.74
N SER A 270 -26.58 2.42 -27.07
CA SER A 270 -25.34 2.33 -27.87
C SER A 270 -24.15 3.04 -27.23
N ASN A 271 -24.29 4.33 -26.90
CA ASN A 271 -23.18 5.10 -26.33
C ASN A 271 -22.75 4.59 -24.94
N ALA A 272 -23.68 4.08 -24.13
CA ALA A 272 -23.38 3.52 -22.81
C ALA A 272 -22.70 2.15 -22.94
N LEU A 273 -23.12 1.36 -23.92
CA LEU A 273 -22.49 0.10 -24.30
C LEU A 273 -21.05 0.32 -24.73
N ASP A 274 -20.81 1.27 -25.63
CA ASP A 274 -19.48 1.55 -26.18
C ASP A 274 -18.51 2.05 -25.10
N LEU A 275 -18.98 2.92 -24.21
CA LEU A 275 -18.21 3.36 -23.05
C LEU A 275 -17.83 2.19 -22.14
N SER A 276 -18.79 1.30 -21.87
CA SER A 276 -18.58 0.11 -21.04
C SER A 276 -17.63 -0.89 -21.69
N LYS A 277 -17.73 -1.09 -23.02
CA LYS A 277 -16.82 -1.94 -23.80
C LYS A 277 -15.39 -1.41 -23.77
N SER A 278 -15.21 -0.11 -23.99
CA SER A 278 -13.90 0.56 -23.94
C SER A 278 -13.21 0.36 -22.58
N PHE A 279 -13.95 0.57 -21.48
CA PHE A 279 -13.40 0.32 -20.15
C PHE A 279 -13.13 -1.17 -19.90
N HIS A 280 -14.06 -2.04 -20.30
CA HIS A 280 -13.89 -3.48 -20.17
C HIS A 280 -12.64 -3.99 -20.90
N GLU A 281 -12.41 -3.52 -22.13
CA GLU A 281 -11.22 -3.82 -22.93
C GLU A 281 -9.95 -3.31 -22.27
N PHE A 282 -9.95 -2.09 -21.72
CA PHE A 282 -8.82 -1.58 -20.95
C PHE A 282 -8.46 -2.49 -19.77
N LEU A 283 -9.45 -2.99 -19.02
CA LEU A 283 -9.20 -3.88 -17.89
C LEU A 283 -8.59 -5.24 -18.30
N THR A 284 -8.86 -5.73 -19.52
CA THR A 284 -8.32 -7.03 -19.99
C THR A 284 -6.80 -7.10 -19.89
N ARG A 285 -6.12 -5.97 -20.09
CA ARG A 285 -4.66 -5.82 -20.02
C ARG A 285 -4.07 -6.19 -18.65
N PHE A 286 -4.87 -6.06 -17.59
CA PHE A 286 -4.41 -6.17 -16.21
C PHE A 286 -5.03 -7.34 -15.44
N ARG A 287 -6.08 -7.99 -15.96
CA ARG A 287 -6.83 -9.07 -15.27
C ARG A 287 -5.99 -10.28 -14.85
N ARG A 288 -4.90 -10.57 -15.57
CA ARG A 288 -4.02 -11.71 -15.25
C ARG A 288 -3.19 -11.46 -13.98
N CYS A 289 -3.11 -10.22 -13.51
CA CYS A 289 -2.34 -9.87 -12.32
C CYS A 289 -3.14 -10.14 -11.04
N VAL A 290 -2.43 -10.68 -10.03
CA VAL A 290 -3.03 -11.03 -8.74
C VAL A 290 -3.59 -9.83 -7.99
N ASP A 291 -2.95 -8.65 -8.11
CA ASP A 291 -3.44 -7.39 -7.51
C ASP A 291 -4.83 -7.00 -8.04
N PHE A 292 -5.20 -7.53 -9.20
CA PHE A 292 -6.34 -7.16 -10.02
C PHE A 292 -7.27 -8.36 -10.31
N ALA A 293 -7.10 -9.49 -9.63
CA ALA A 293 -7.89 -10.69 -9.87
C ALA A 293 -9.40 -10.50 -9.60
N TRP A 294 -9.76 -9.48 -8.82
CA TRP A 294 -11.13 -9.10 -8.48
C TRP A 294 -11.75 -8.07 -9.44
N LEU A 295 -11.01 -7.64 -10.47
CA LEU A 295 -11.53 -6.68 -11.45
C LEU A 295 -12.76 -7.24 -12.18
N PRO A 296 -13.68 -6.36 -12.62
CA PRO A 296 -14.78 -6.73 -13.49
C PRO A 296 -14.34 -7.65 -14.64
N SER A 297 -14.92 -8.83 -14.67
CA SER A 297 -14.68 -9.88 -15.66
C SER A 297 -15.74 -9.91 -16.75
N THR A 298 -16.91 -9.30 -16.48
CA THR A 298 -18.01 -9.16 -17.44
C THR A 298 -18.25 -7.69 -17.83
N LEU A 299 -18.98 -7.51 -18.93
CA LEU A 299 -19.34 -6.17 -19.41
C LEU A 299 -20.30 -5.46 -18.43
N ASP A 300 -21.25 -6.20 -17.84
CA ASP A 300 -22.18 -5.66 -16.84
C ASP A 300 -21.49 -5.24 -15.54
N GLU A 301 -20.49 -6.01 -15.07
CA GLU A 301 -19.68 -5.61 -13.91
C GLU A 301 -18.88 -4.33 -14.21
N SER A 302 -18.37 -4.20 -15.43
CA SER A 302 -17.60 -3.03 -15.87
C SER A 302 -18.52 -1.80 -15.92
N HIS A 303 -19.72 -1.97 -16.49
CA HIS A 303 -20.77 -0.96 -16.51
C HIS A 303 -21.20 -0.53 -15.10
N SER A 304 -21.39 -1.49 -14.19
CA SER A 304 -21.74 -1.24 -12.79
C SER A 304 -20.66 -0.43 -12.08
N LEU A 305 -19.38 -0.75 -12.29
CA LEU A 305 -18.26 0.02 -11.75
C LEU A 305 -18.25 1.46 -12.31
N LEU A 306 -18.42 1.65 -13.62
CA LEU A 306 -18.53 3.00 -14.22
C LEU A 306 -19.72 3.79 -13.65
N SER A 307 -20.88 3.15 -13.47
CA SER A 307 -22.04 3.81 -12.87
C SER A 307 -21.82 4.17 -11.40
N ARG A 308 -21.06 3.38 -10.63
CA ARG A 308 -20.65 3.76 -9.28
C ARG A 308 -19.66 4.93 -9.33
N TYR A 309 -18.72 4.91 -10.27
CA TYR A 309 -17.70 5.96 -10.41
C TYR A 309 -18.31 7.30 -10.78
N ALA A 310 -19.34 7.32 -11.62
CA ALA A 310 -20.11 8.51 -11.96
C ALA A 310 -20.70 9.21 -10.74
N SER A 311 -21.12 8.47 -9.72
CA SER A 311 -21.75 9.03 -8.54
C SER A 311 -20.69 9.49 -7.52
N PRO A 312 -20.68 10.77 -7.10
CA PRO A 312 -19.76 11.24 -6.06
C PRO A 312 -20.06 10.64 -4.68
N LEU A 313 -21.28 10.14 -4.47
CA LEU A 313 -21.75 9.58 -3.20
C LEU A 313 -21.37 8.11 -3.01
N ARG A 314 -20.98 7.42 -4.09
CA ARG A 314 -20.66 5.99 -4.03
C ARG A 314 -19.17 5.81 -3.75
N LYS A 315 -18.87 4.98 -2.74
CA LYS A 315 -17.50 4.60 -2.39
C LYS A 315 -16.93 3.69 -3.49
N ILE A 316 -15.77 4.07 -4.00
CA ILE A 316 -14.95 3.31 -4.94
C ILE A 316 -13.64 2.95 -4.24
N GLN A 317 -13.20 1.71 -4.40
CA GLN A 317 -11.96 1.25 -3.76
C GLN A 317 -10.75 1.97 -4.37
N PRO A 318 -9.68 2.22 -3.60
CA PRO A 318 -8.50 2.94 -4.09
C PRO A 318 -7.94 2.38 -5.40
N VAL A 319 -7.82 1.04 -5.51
CA VAL A 319 -7.30 0.38 -6.71
C VAL A 319 -8.29 0.43 -7.89
N GLU A 320 -9.60 0.41 -7.63
CA GLU A 320 -10.62 0.68 -8.66
C GLU A 320 -10.46 2.12 -9.18
N GLN A 321 -10.28 3.10 -8.27
CA GLN A 321 -10.08 4.51 -8.63
C GLN A 321 -8.80 4.71 -9.44
N LEU A 322 -7.71 4.02 -9.10
CA LEU A 322 -6.46 4.04 -9.87
C LEU A 322 -6.70 3.66 -11.33
N LEU A 323 -7.34 2.51 -11.59
CA LEU A 323 -7.55 2.02 -12.95
C LEU A 323 -8.58 2.85 -13.72
N LEU A 324 -9.58 3.40 -13.03
CA LEU A 324 -10.51 4.35 -13.63
C LEU A 324 -9.81 5.66 -14.04
N ALA A 325 -8.96 6.20 -13.17
CA ALA A 325 -8.18 7.39 -13.48
C ALA A 325 -7.19 7.14 -14.64
N ALA A 326 -6.51 5.98 -14.61
CA ALA A 326 -5.62 5.52 -15.67
C ALA A 326 -6.36 5.35 -17.01
N TRP A 327 -7.55 4.74 -16.99
CA TRP A 327 -8.37 4.63 -18.20
C TRP A 327 -8.79 6.00 -18.74
N CYS A 328 -9.24 6.91 -17.86
CA CYS A 328 -9.62 8.26 -18.25
C CYS A 328 -8.46 9.03 -18.88
N SER A 329 -7.23 8.86 -18.38
CA SER A 329 -6.04 9.51 -18.95
C SER A 329 -5.62 8.95 -20.31
N THR A 330 -6.03 7.72 -20.66
CA THR A 330 -5.81 7.16 -22.02
C THR A 330 -6.92 7.52 -23.00
N ARG A 331 -8.15 7.72 -22.52
CA ARG A 331 -9.33 7.86 -23.37
C ARG A 331 -9.69 9.32 -23.69
N PHE A 332 -9.48 10.21 -22.74
CA PHE A 332 -9.98 11.59 -22.79
C PHE A 332 -8.85 12.64 -22.82
N ASN A 333 -7.60 12.21 -22.99
CA ASN A 333 -6.46 13.10 -23.20
C ASN A 333 -6.09 13.18 -24.67
#